data_AF-A0A7S8MW72-F1
#
_entry.id   AF-A0A7S8MW72-F1
#
_cell.length_a   1.000
_cell.length_b   1.000
_cell.length_c   1.000
_cell.angle_alpha   90.00
_cell.angle_beta   90.00
_cell.angle_gamma   90.00
#
_symmetry.space_group_name_H-M   'P 1'
#
loop_
_entity.id
_entity.type
_entity.pdbx_description
1 polymer ?
#
loop_
_entity_poly.entity_id
_entity_poly.type
_entity_poly.pdbx_seq_one_letter_code
_entity_poly.pdbx_strand_id
1 'polypeptide(L)'
;MDDASAAELRRLRARAYGPDADLPDDPTASARLAELEAQLRAEREARQRPSASAASPSVEEDRRWSRSSNPSALDGNVTPAPPPTGAPSATDATEADDPATSRMWAVVHMLTSRLPPVATSIVAVTIAASVALTASIVWGLASIPVISQATGARQVATLEVDDDVEIPEGFFGTASEQAIAYEYYGLLIVHSSASSAFLGDGECLLAVDAENVTADGQGVNGPLYYGCRTGAFPATFEIVLDNSVPDELREQFPEGGALQFVLQDDRVGVFWDGGVAAT
;
A
#
# COMPACT_ATOMS: atom_id res chain seq x y z
N MET A 1 5.23 4.24 42.03
CA MET A 1 4.58 5.52 41.74
C MET A 1 3.27 5.50 42.49
N ASP A 2 2.86 6.62 43.07
CA ASP A 2 1.56 6.73 43.75
C ASP A 2 0.41 7.04 42.77
N ASP A 3 -0.83 6.88 43.24
CA ASP A 3 -2.03 7.06 42.41
C ASP A 3 -2.22 8.49 41.92
N ALA A 4 -1.76 9.48 42.70
CA ALA A 4 -1.84 10.90 42.35
C ALA A 4 -0.90 11.23 41.18
N SER A 5 0.35 10.74 41.23
CA SER A 5 1.34 10.88 40.17
C SER A 5 0.91 10.14 38.90
N ALA A 6 0.27 8.97 39.04
CA ALA A 6 -0.28 8.23 37.91
C ALA A 6 -1.47 8.97 37.24
N ALA A 7 -2.32 9.64 38.02
CA ALA A 7 -3.40 10.48 37.51
C ALA A 7 -2.88 11.76 36.83
N GLU A 8 -1.87 12.40 37.43
CA GLU A 8 -1.19 13.56 36.86
C GLU A 8 -0.54 13.22 35.51
N LEU A 9 0.18 12.10 35.43
CA LEU A 9 0.80 11.61 34.19
C LEU A 9 -0.24 11.35 33.09
N ARG A 10 -1.38 10.73 33.42
CA ARG A 10 -2.47 10.54 32.45
C ARG A 10 -3.01 11.86 31.90
N ARG A 11 -3.20 12.86 32.77
CA ARG A 11 -3.66 14.19 32.36
C ARG A 11 -2.65 14.88 31.44
N LEU A 12 -1.36 14.84 31.79
CA LEU A 12 -0.31 15.47 30.98
C LEU A 12 -0.13 14.77 29.63
N ARG A 13 -0.23 13.44 29.57
CA ARG A 13 -0.20 12.71 28.30
C ARG A 13 -1.38 13.02 27.39
N ALA A 14 -2.57 13.18 27.95
CA ALA A 14 -3.74 13.60 27.17
C ALA A 14 -3.55 15.01 26.57
N ARG A 15 -2.90 15.91 27.29
CA ARG A 15 -2.54 17.25 26.80
C ARG A 15 -1.35 17.26 25.81
N ALA A 16 -0.46 16.28 25.89
CA ALA A 16 0.70 16.18 24.99
C ALA A 16 0.38 15.47 23.67
N TYR A 17 -0.43 14.42 23.73
CA TYR A 17 -0.64 13.47 22.63
C TYR A 17 -2.12 13.27 22.28
N GLY A 18 -3.04 14.01 22.91
CA GLY A 18 -4.47 13.97 22.62
C GLY A 18 -4.86 14.82 21.41
N PRO A 19 -6.14 14.75 21.00
CA PRO A 19 -6.65 15.49 19.83
C PRO A 19 -6.55 17.01 19.99
N ASP A 20 -6.61 17.51 21.23
CA ASP A 20 -6.51 18.93 21.57
C ASP A 20 -5.17 19.23 22.28
N ALA A 21 -4.05 18.73 21.72
CA ALA A 21 -2.76 18.85 22.37
C ALA A 21 -2.29 20.31 22.52
N ASP A 22 -2.17 20.77 23.76
CA ASP A 22 -1.80 22.13 24.15
C ASP A 22 -0.53 22.17 25.03
N LEU A 23 0.02 21.01 25.39
CA LEU A 23 1.17 20.94 26.29
C LEU A 23 2.48 21.57 25.76
N PRO A 24 2.78 21.56 24.44
CA PRO A 24 4.00 22.19 23.93
C PRO A 24 4.13 23.70 24.23
N ASP A 25 3.00 24.39 24.44
CA ASP A 25 2.97 25.81 24.78
C ASP A 25 3.22 26.09 26.28
N ASP A 26 3.26 25.02 27.11
CA ASP A 26 3.53 25.09 28.55
C ASP A 26 4.85 24.35 28.87
N PRO A 27 5.99 25.06 28.91
CA PRO A 27 7.30 24.43 29.12
C PRO A 27 7.43 23.82 30.52
N THR A 28 6.67 24.31 31.51
CA THR A 28 6.72 23.80 32.89
C THR A 28 5.97 22.47 32.97
N ALA A 29 4.79 22.39 32.34
CA ALA A 29 4.04 21.14 32.28
C ALA A 29 4.74 20.09 31.40
N SER A 30 5.46 20.51 30.36
CA SER A 30 6.30 19.63 29.54
C SER A 30 7.48 19.04 30.34
N ALA A 31 8.17 19.86 31.15
CA ALA A 31 9.22 19.38 32.04
C ALA A 31 8.69 18.40 33.09
N ARG A 32 7.50 18.68 33.64
CA ARG A 32 6.82 17.80 34.61
C ARG A 32 6.42 16.46 33.99
N LEU A 33 5.95 16.45 32.74
CA LEU A 33 5.66 15.22 32.01
C LEU A 33 6.93 14.37 31.85
N ALA A 34 8.03 14.97 31.41
CA ALA A 34 9.29 14.26 31.23
C ALA A 34 9.81 13.61 32.52
N GLU A 35 9.66 14.29 33.66
CA GLU A 35 10.00 13.75 34.98
C GLU A 35 9.18 12.50 35.32
N LEU A 36 7.85 12.59 35.20
CA LEU A 36 6.94 11.47 35.51
C LEU A 36 7.16 10.28 34.57
N GLU A 37 7.48 10.51 33.30
CA GLU A 37 7.82 9.44 32.36
C GLU A 37 9.16 8.76 32.68
N ALA A 38 10.16 9.53 33.14
CA ALA A 38 11.42 8.98 33.60
C ALA A 38 11.24 8.12 34.86
N GLN A 39 10.42 8.57 35.82
CA GLN A 39 10.08 7.77 37.01
C GLN A 39 9.39 6.45 36.64
N LEU A 40 8.42 6.48 35.71
CA LEU A 40 7.73 5.27 35.25
C LEU A 40 8.69 4.30 34.55
N ARG A 41 9.65 4.83 33.76
CA ARG A 41 10.69 4.01 33.10
C ARG A 41 11.56 3.31 34.14
N ALA A 42 12.07 4.06 35.13
CA ALA A 42 12.90 3.51 36.19
C ALA A 42 12.18 2.43 37.01
N GLU A 43 10.87 2.61 37.30
CA GLU A 43 10.08 1.60 38.00
C GLU A 43 9.86 0.32 37.19
N ARG A 44 9.65 0.44 35.86
CA ARG A 44 9.55 -0.71 34.97
C ARG A 44 10.87 -1.48 34.93
N GLU A 45 11.99 -0.78 34.81
CA GLU A 45 13.33 -1.37 34.84
C GLU A 45 13.61 -2.07 36.17
N ALA A 46 13.25 -1.46 37.30
CA ALA A 46 13.40 -2.05 38.62
C ALA A 46 12.58 -3.34 38.80
N ARG A 47 11.36 -3.39 38.22
CA ARG A 47 10.51 -4.61 38.22
C ARG A 47 11.04 -5.70 37.28
N GLN A 48 11.62 -5.30 36.15
CA GLN A 48 12.13 -6.22 35.14
C GLN A 48 13.50 -6.81 35.50
N ARG A 49 14.26 -6.18 36.41
CA ARG A 49 15.54 -6.71 36.89
C ARG A 49 15.29 -7.97 37.75
N PRO A 50 15.71 -9.17 37.31
CA PRO A 50 15.70 -10.33 38.19
C PRO A 50 16.66 -10.06 39.34
N SER A 51 16.29 -10.48 40.56
CA SER A 51 17.14 -10.36 41.74
C SER A 51 18.40 -11.23 41.57
N ALA A 52 19.45 -10.67 40.98
CA ALA A 52 20.74 -11.32 40.83
C ALA A 52 21.44 -11.38 42.20
N SER A 53 21.30 -12.52 42.88
CA SER A 53 22.25 -12.93 43.90
C SER A 53 23.52 -13.44 43.21
N ALA A 54 24.62 -12.73 43.47
CA ALA A 54 26.02 -13.14 43.31
C ALA A 54 26.52 -13.58 41.91
N ALA A 55 27.20 -12.67 41.21
CA ALA A 55 28.53 -12.93 40.63
C ALA A 55 29.20 -11.60 40.20
N SER A 56 30.46 -11.47 40.60
CA SER A 56 31.39 -10.35 40.45
C SER A 56 31.78 -10.02 38.99
N PRO A 57 32.42 -8.85 38.74
CA PRO A 57 32.57 -8.27 37.40
C PRO A 57 33.86 -8.76 36.73
N SER A 58 33.90 -8.75 35.39
CA SER A 58 35.05 -8.29 34.57
C SER A 58 34.77 -8.46 33.07
N VAL A 59 35.42 -7.60 32.30
CA VAL A 59 35.64 -7.58 30.84
C VAL A 59 34.73 -6.64 30.05
N GLU A 60 35.15 -5.38 30.08
CA GLU A 60 35.20 -4.49 28.91
C GLU A 60 35.76 -5.24 27.70
N GLU A 61 35.04 -5.24 26.57
CA GLU A 61 35.55 -4.80 25.26
C GLU A 61 34.43 -4.89 24.20
N ASP A 62 34.47 -3.95 23.25
CA ASP A 62 33.67 -3.88 22.02
C ASP A 62 32.17 -3.55 22.09
N ARG A 63 31.87 -2.28 22.41
CA ARG A 63 30.98 -1.49 21.54
C ARG A 63 31.61 -0.15 21.17
N ARG A 64 32.63 -0.25 20.33
CA ARG A 64 32.99 0.74 19.32
C ARG A 64 31.83 0.86 18.31
N TRP A 65 30.74 1.50 18.71
CA TRP A 65 29.86 2.19 17.76
C TRP A 65 29.62 3.59 18.30
N SER A 66 30.69 4.37 18.25
CA SER A 66 30.63 5.82 18.31
C SER A 66 29.66 6.30 17.24
N ARG A 67 28.55 6.90 17.67
CA ARG A 67 28.29 8.32 17.41
C ARG A 67 28.81 8.81 16.06
N SER A 68 28.05 8.62 14.99
CA SER A 68 28.04 9.52 13.83
C SER A 68 26.88 9.19 12.89
N SER A 69 25.72 9.80 13.11
CA SER A 69 24.78 10.14 12.03
C SER A 69 23.98 11.34 12.50
N ASN A 70 24.62 12.50 12.40
CA ASN A 70 23.93 13.78 12.41
C ASN A 70 23.17 13.87 11.08
N PRO A 71 21.82 13.95 11.04
CA PRO A 71 21.16 14.37 9.82
C PRO A 71 21.36 15.88 9.71
N SER A 72 22.46 16.28 9.07
CA SER A 72 22.60 17.64 8.57
C SER A 72 21.43 17.94 7.64
N ALA A 73 20.82 19.08 7.91
CA ALA A 73 19.82 19.75 7.12
C ALA A 73 20.09 19.64 5.60
N LEU A 74 19.11 19.11 4.88
CA LEU A 74 18.88 19.42 3.49
C LEU A 74 17.76 20.47 3.46
N ASP A 75 18.19 21.74 3.49
CA ASP A 75 17.43 22.86 2.95
C ASP A 75 17.23 22.59 1.45
N GLY A 76 16.11 21.95 1.12
CA GLY A 76 15.60 21.79 -0.24
C GLY A 76 14.34 22.62 -0.37
N ASN A 77 14.49 23.89 -0.69
CA ASN A 77 13.40 24.82 -0.97
C ASN A 77 12.62 24.34 -2.21
N VAL A 78 11.60 23.48 -2.02
CA VAL A 78 10.71 23.03 -3.09
C VAL A 78 9.72 24.16 -3.38
N THR A 79 9.98 24.84 -4.50
CA THR A 79 9.04 25.80 -5.08
C THR A 79 7.79 25.05 -5.54
N PRO A 80 6.57 25.46 -5.14
CA PRO A 80 5.35 24.83 -5.62
C PRO A 80 5.21 25.07 -7.13
N ALA A 81 5.14 23.99 -7.92
CA ALA A 81 4.78 24.07 -9.32
C ALA A 81 3.30 24.51 -9.44
N PRO A 82 2.95 25.42 -10.37
CA PRO A 82 1.58 25.88 -10.54
C PRO A 82 0.65 24.73 -10.98
N PRO A 83 -0.64 24.78 -10.63
CA PRO A 83 -1.60 23.72 -10.92
C PRO A 83 -1.77 23.54 -12.44
N PRO A 84 -1.99 22.29 -12.92
CA PRO A 84 -2.40 22.09 -14.30
C PRO A 84 -3.73 22.80 -14.52
N THR A 85 -3.69 23.82 -15.37
CA THR A 85 -4.87 24.51 -15.89
C THR A 85 -5.76 23.49 -16.56
N GLY A 86 -7.04 23.51 -16.20
CA GLY A 86 -8.02 22.48 -16.52
C GLY A 86 -8.02 22.05 -17.98
N ALA A 87 -7.91 20.74 -18.18
CA ALA A 87 -8.47 20.10 -19.36
C ALA A 87 -10.00 20.13 -19.21
N PRO A 88 -10.76 20.61 -20.22
CA PRO A 88 -12.20 20.54 -20.17
C PRO A 88 -12.65 19.08 -20.19
N SER A 89 -13.58 18.78 -19.29
CA SER A 89 -14.42 17.59 -19.30
C SER A 89 -14.89 17.30 -20.73
N ALA A 90 -14.59 16.11 -21.23
CA ALA A 90 -15.34 15.53 -22.34
C ALA A 90 -16.74 15.20 -21.78
N THR A 91 -17.62 16.19 -21.92
CA THR A 91 -19.05 16.04 -21.74
C THR A 91 -19.55 14.99 -22.71
N ASP A 92 -20.33 14.06 -22.17
CA ASP A 92 -21.32 13.30 -22.91
C ASP A 92 -22.10 14.25 -23.83
N ALA A 93 -21.78 14.22 -25.12
CA ALA A 93 -22.46 14.99 -26.14
C ALA A 93 -23.18 13.98 -27.04
N THR A 94 -24.40 13.68 -26.59
CA THR A 94 -25.51 13.40 -27.49
C THR A 94 -25.39 14.28 -28.72
N GLU A 95 -25.45 13.63 -29.88
CA GLU A 95 -25.56 14.17 -31.23
C GLU A 95 -26.41 15.46 -31.27
N ALA A 96 -25.74 16.60 -31.14
CA ALA A 96 -26.33 17.92 -31.30
C ALA A 96 -25.42 18.71 -32.23
N ASP A 97 -25.97 19.01 -33.40
CA ASP A 97 -25.36 19.67 -34.55
C ASP A 97 -24.87 21.08 -34.16
N ASP A 98 -23.61 21.20 -33.73
CA ASP A 98 -23.01 22.45 -33.26
C ASP A 98 -22.41 23.24 -34.45
N PRO A 99 -22.88 24.46 -34.77
CA PRO A 99 -22.43 25.24 -35.93
C PRO A 99 -20.94 25.61 -35.88
N ALA A 100 -20.26 25.48 -34.73
CA ALA A 100 -18.81 25.70 -34.61
C ALA A 100 -17.97 24.62 -35.32
N THR A 101 -18.42 23.36 -35.31
CA THR A 101 -17.74 22.25 -36.01
C THR A 101 -17.84 22.39 -37.53
N SER A 102 -18.96 22.94 -38.03
CA SER A 102 -19.20 23.20 -39.46
C SER A 102 -18.20 24.20 -40.07
N ARG A 103 -17.75 25.19 -39.28
CA ARG A 103 -16.80 26.22 -39.73
C ARG A 103 -15.38 25.70 -39.80
N MET A 104 -15.00 24.80 -38.90
CA MET A 104 -13.68 24.18 -38.89
C MET A 104 -13.52 23.20 -40.07
N TRP A 105 -14.58 22.46 -40.40
CA TRP A 105 -14.64 21.59 -41.58
C TRP A 105 -14.61 22.37 -42.90
N ALA A 106 -15.27 23.54 -42.97
CA ALA A 106 -15.25 24.40 -44.15
C ALA A 106 -13.84 24.95 -44.46
N VAL A 107 -13.05 25.29 -43.44
CA VAL A 107 -11.66 25.78 -43.64
C VAL A 107 -10.75 24.65 -44.09
N VAL A 108 -10.90 23.44 -43.53
CA VAL A 108 -10.15 22.24 -43.95
C VAL A 108 -10.49 21.86 -45.40
N HIS A 109 -11.77 21.92 -45.79
CA HIS A 109 -12.19 21.61 -47.15
C HIS A 109 -11.73 22.67 -48.18
N MET A 110 -11.63 23.94 -47.76
CA MET A 110 -11.12 25.02 -48.60
C MET A 110 -9.61 24.90 -48.84
N LEU A 111 -8.83 24.55 -47.81
CA LEU A 111 -7.38 24.34 -47.93
C LEU A 111 -7.01 23.06 -48.69
N THR A 112 -7.82 22.01 -48.59
CA THR A 112 -7.57 20.72 -49.25
C THR A 112 -8.03 20.65 -50.70
N SER A 113 -8.87 21.59 -51.16
CA SER A 113 -9.41 21.63 -52.54
C SER A 113 -8.39 21.95 -53.64
N ARG A 114 -7.18 22.42 -53.29
CA ARG A 114 -6.12 22.77 -54.24
C ARG A 114 -4.91 21.84 -54.22
N LEU A 115 -4.97 20.77 -53.44
CA LEU A 115 -3.91 19.78 -53.34
C LEU A 115 -4.17 18.62 -54.32
N PRO A 116 -3.13 18.09 -54.99
CA PRO A 116 -3.29 16.92 -55.85
C PRO A 116 -3.81 15.73 -55.04
N PRO A 117 -4.57 14.80 -55.65
CA PRO A 117 -5.27 13.71 -54.94
C PRO A 117 -4.33 12.81 -54.11
N VAL A 118 -3.04 12.78 -54.47
CA VAL A 118 -1.99 12.06 -53.75
C VAL A 118 -1.66 12.73 -52.40
N ALA A 119 -1.70 14.06 -52.34
CA ALA A 119 -1.42 14.80 -51.10
C ALA A 119 -2.58 14.70 -50.10
N THR A 120 -3.83 14.65 -50.57
CA THR A 120 -5.00 14.40 -49.70
C THR A 120 -4.99 12.98 -49.11
N SER A 121 -4.55 11.97 -49.88
CA SER A 121 -4.40 10.62 -49.34
C SER A 121 -3.29 10.53 -48.28
N ILE A 122 -2.19 11.26 -48.44
CA ILE A 122 -1.09 11.27 -47.46
C ILE A 122 -1.56 11.88 -46.13
N VAL A 123 -2.31 13.00 -46.17
CA VAL A 123 -2.85 13.66 -44.97
C VAL A 123 -3.88 12.77 -44.25
N ALA A 124 -4.74 12.08 -44.98
CA ALA A 124 -5.71 11.17 -44.38
C ALA A 124 -5.02 9.98 -43.67
N VAL A 125 -3.99 9.41 -44.29
CA VAL A 125 -3.22 8.29 -43.72
C VAL A 125 -2.43 8.72 -42.48
N THR A 126 -1.82 9.91 -42.48
CA THR A 126 -1.09 10.39 -41.30
C THR A 126 -2.02 10.68 -40.13
N ILE A 127 -3.22 11.23 -40.36
CA ILE A 127 -4.21 11.45 -39.30
C ILE A 127 -4.67 10.09 -38.72
N ALA A 128 -5.02 9.13 -39.58
CA ALA A 128 -5.44 7.80 -39.14
C ALA A 128 -4.34 7.06 -38.35
N ALA A 129 -3.09 7.13 -38.80
CA ALA A 129 -1.95 6.54 -38.10
C ALA A 129 -1.71 7.21 -36.73
N SER A 130 -1.89 8.53 -36.63
CA SER A 130 -1.74 9.29 -35.38
C SER A 130 -2.80 8.90 -34.35
N VAL A 131 -4.06 8.76 -34.79
CA VAL A 131 -5.18 8.33 -33.94
C VAL A 131 -4.97 6.88 -33.47
N ALA A 132 -4.53 5.99 -34.35
CA ALA A 132 -4.23 4.61 -33.98
C ALA A 132 -3.08 4.51 -32.97
N LEU A 133 -1.99 5.27 -33.16
CA LEU A 133 -0.85 5.31 -32.25
C LEU A 133 -1.24 5.85 -30.87
N THR A 134 -1.98 6.95 -30.81
CA THR A 134 -2.44 7.53 -29.54
C THR A 134 -3.42 6.62 -28.82
N ALA A 135 -4.38 6.00 -29.52
CA ALA A 135 -5.28 5.00 -28.93
C ALA A 135 -4.51 3.78 -28.37
N SER A 136 -3.49 3.31 -29.08
CA SER A 136 -2.64 2.19 -28.63
C SER A 136 -1.80 2.56 -27.40
N ILE A 137 -1.23 3.77 -27.36
CA ILE A 137 -0.46 4.27 -26.23
C ILE A 137 -1.35 4.48 -25.01
N VAL A 138 -2.55 5.06 -25.20
CA VAL A 138 -3.53 5.26 -24.12
C VAL A 138 -4.03 3.93 -23.57
N TRP A 139 -4.36 2.96 -24.42
CA TRP A 139 -4.74 1.61 -23.98
C TRP A 139 -3.57 0.94 -23.23
N GLY A 140 -2.36 1.02 -23.78
CA GLY A 140 -1.16 0.47 -23.14
C GLY A 140 -0.86 1.09 -21.78
N LEU A 141 -1.01 2.41 -21.63
CA LEU A 141 -0.81 3.12 -20.37
C LEU A 141 -1.97 2.92 -19.38
N ALA A 142 -3.21 2.79 -19.85
CA ALA A 142 -4.37 2.47 -19.01
C ALA A 142 -4.32 1.03 -18.46
N SER A 143 -3.54 0.15 -19.09
CA SER A 143 -3.34 -1.23 -18.66
C SER A 143 -2.26 -1.38 -17.58
N ILE A 144 -1.56 -0.29 -17.21
CA ILE A 144 -0.64 -0.28 -16.07
C ILE A 144 -1.42 0.29 -14.88
N PRO A 145 -2.06 -0.55 -14.05
CA PRO A 145 -2.70 -0.05 -12.85
C PRO A 145 -1.62 0.58 -11.97
N VAL A 146 -1.72 1.88 -11.73
CA VAL A 146 -0.85 2.58 -10.78
C VAL A 146 -1.33 2.20 -9.39
N ILE A 147 -0.84 1.07 -8.89
CA ILE A 147 -1.11 0.64 -7.53
C ILE A 147 -0.09 1.36 -6.64
N SER A 148 -0.60 2.11 -5.67
CA SER A 148 0.13 3.17 -4.94
C SER A 148 1.44 2.69 -4.30
N GLN A 149 2.56 3.35 -4.62
CA GLN A 149 3.91 3.07 -4.12
C GLN A 149 4.17 3.65 -2.71
N ALA A 150 3.41 3.24 -1.70
CA ALA A 150 3.61 3.75 -0.32
C ALA A 150 5.03 3.47 0.24
N THR A 151 5.77 2.51 -0.33
CA THR A 151 7.01 1.98 0.23
C THR A 151 8.23 2.06 -0.71
N GLY A 152 8.08 2.61 -1.92
CA GLY A 152 9.14 2.55 -2.95
C GLY A 152 9.44 1.14 -3.47
N ALA A 153 8.67 0.13 -3.03
CA ALA A 153 8.70 -1.23 -3.56
C ALA A 153 8.20 -1.25 -5.01
N ARG A 154 8.82 -2.10 -5.84
CA ARG A 154 8.42 -2.23 -7.24
C ARG A 154 7.22 -3.17 -7.33
N GLN A 155 6.21 -2.78 -8.13
CA GLN A 155 5.14 -3.71 -8.45
C GLN A 155 5.67 -4.81 -9.37
N VAL A 156 5.43 -6.06 -9.00
CA VAL A 156 5.90 -7.25 -9.72
C VAL A 156 4.76 -8.03 -10.37
N ALA A 157 3.53 -7.88 -9.87
CA ALA A 157 2.34 -8.46 -10.48
C ALA A 157 1.06 -7.64 -10.15
N THR A 158 0.02 -7.92 -10.93
CA THR A 158 -1.37 -7.55 -10.62
C THR A 158 -2.20 -8.81 -10.78
N LEU A 159 -2.86 -9.26 -9.73
CA LEU A 159 -3.76 -10.41 -9.77
C LEU A 159 -5.13 -9.93 -10.23
N GLU A 160 -5.68 -10.61 -11.23
CA GLU A 160 -7.03 -10.40 -11.73
C GLU A 160 -7.93 -11.50 -11.19
N VAL A 161 -9.24 -11.23 -11.14
CA VAL A 161 -10.25 -12.22 -10.78
C VAL A 161 -10.10 -13.44 -11.68
N ASP A 162 -9.94 -14.61 -11.07
CA ASP A 162 -9.86 -15.88 -11.76
C ASP A 162 -11.01 -16.77 -11.30
N ASP A 163 -11.96 -17.03 -12.22
CA ASP A 163 -13.12 -17.86 -11.96
C ASP A 163 -12.77 -19.36 -11.85
N ASP A 164 -11.56 -19.75 -12.25
CA ASP A 164 -11.07 -21.14 -12.18
C ASP A 164 -10.47 -21.47 -10.78
N VAL A 165 -10.22 -20.45 -9.93
CA VAL A 165 -9.68 -20.66 -8.58
C VAL A 165 -10.82 -20.94 -7.61
N GLU A 166 -10.93 -22.20 -7.17
CA GLU A 166 -11.97 -22.63 -6.24
C GLU A 166 -11.63 -22.26 -4.78
N ILE A 167 -12.58 -21.63 -4.09
CA ILE A 167 -12.50 -21.44 -2.64
C ILE A 167 -12.97 -22.73 -1.95
N PRO A 168 -12.17 -23.35 -1.06
CA PRO A 168 -12.59 -24.53 -0.33
C PRO A 168 -13.91 -24.31 0.42
N GLU A 169 -14.79 -25.32 0.44
CA GLU A 169 -16.07 -25.19 1.13
C GLU A 169 -15.86 -24.83 2.60
N GLY A 170 -16.53 -23.75 3.03
CA GLY A 170 -16.44 -23.26 4.39
C GLY A 170 -15.14 -22.52 4.73
N PHE A 171 -14.24 -22.26 3.78
CA PHE A 171 -12.99 -21.53 4.00
C PHE A 171 -13.12 -20.38 5.02
N PHE A 172 -12.57 -20.52 6.23
CA PHE A 172 -12.70 -19.52 7.32
C PHE A 172 -14.11 -18.94 7.57
N GLY A 173 -15.16 -19.72 7.32
CA GLY A 173 -16.55 -19.27 7.39
C GLY A 173 -16.97 -18.29 6.29
N THR A 174 -16.12 -18.01 5.30
CA THR A 174 -16.44 -17.24 4.08
C THR A 174 -17.19 -18.14 3.10
N ALA A 175 -18.43 -18.49 3.44
CA ALA A 175 -19.33 -19.29 2.60
C ALA A 175 -20.16 -18.41 1.64
N SER A 176 -19.62 -17.28 1.17
CA SER A 176 -20.39 -16.32 0.38
C SER A 176 -20.06 -16.42 -1.10
N GLU A 177 -21.11 -16.44 -1.94
CA GLU A 177 -21.09 -16.26 -3.42
C GLU A 177 -20.38 -14.98 -3.90
N GLN A 178 -19.88 -14.15 -2.99
CA GLN A 178 -19.26 -12.85 -3.21
C GLN A 178 -17.75 -12.84 -2.88
N ALA A 179 -17.20 -13.97 -2.41
CA ALA A 179 -15.78 -14.09 -2.17
C ALA A 179 -15.06 -14.33 -3.50
N ILE A 180 -13.97 -13.61 -3.72
CA ILE A 180 -13.13 -13.73 -4.91
C ILE A 180 -11.82 -14.37 -4.50
N ALA A 181 -11.39 -15.40 -5.20
CA ALA A 181 -10.10 -16.03 -5.00
C ALA A 181 -9.08 -15.62 -6.07
N TYR A 182 -7.82 -15.64 -5.66
CA TYR A 182 -6.66 -15.46 -6.51
C TYR A 182 -5.62 -16.49 -6.10
N GLU A 183 -4.91 -17.03 -7.07
CA GLU A 183 -3.72 -17.86 -6.81
C GLU A 183 -2.46 -17.08 -7.18
N TYR A 184 -1.44 -17.18 -6.34
CA TYR A 184 -0.15 -16.58 -6.64
C TYR A 184 1.01 -17.41 -6.08
N TYR A 185 1.64 -18.22 -6.95
CA TYR A 185 2.77 -19.08 -6.62
C TYR A 185 2.53 -19.91 -5.33
N GLY A 186 1.47 -20.72 -5.32
CA GLY A 186 1.11 -21.58 -4.19
C GLY A 186 0.34 -20.88 -3.06
N LEU A 187 0.23 -19.55 -3.08
CA LEU A 187 -0.67 -18.82 -2.17
C LEU A 187 -2.10 -18.82 -2.70
N LEU A 188 -3.04 -19.23 -1.86
CA LEU A 188 -4.46 -18.95 -2.03
C LEU A 188 -4.78 -17.63 -1.32
N ILE A 189 -5.22 -16.65 -2.09
CA ILE A 189 -5.58 -15.32 -1.60
C ILE A 189 -7.09 -15.15 -1.79
N VAL A 190 -7.80 -14.77 -0.75
CA VAL A 190 -9.26 -14.58 -0.78
C VAL A 190 -9.60 -13.15 -0.40
N HIS A 191 -10.34 -12.49 -1.27
CA HIS A 191 -11.03 -11.23 -1.00
C HIS A 191 -12.45 -11.55 -0.55
N SER A 192 -12.76 -11.18 0.69
CA SER A 192 -14.10 -11.30 1.26
C SER A 192 -14.64 -9.93 1.63
N SER A 193 -15.87 -9.65 1.22
CA SER A 193 -16.71 -8.54 1.71
C SER A 193 -17.59 -8.97 2.90
N ALA A 194 -17.60 -10.27 3.22
CA ALA A 194 -18.53 -10.86 4.17
C ALA A 194 -18.09 -10.65 5.62
N SER A 195 -19.09 -10.40 6.47
CA SER A 195 -18.98 -10.44 7.92
C SER A 195 -18.59 -11.85 8.36
N SER A 196 -17.38 -12.02 8.90
CA SER A 196 -16.98 -13.29 9.51
C SER A 196 -16.68 -13.11 10.99
N ALA A 197 -16.88 -14.16 11.79
CA ALA A 197 -16.57 -14.12 13.23
C ALA A 197 -15.07 -13.87 13.50
N PHE A 198 -14.21 -14.14 12.51
CA PHE A 198 -12.76 -13.99 12.61
C PHE A 198 -12.26 -12.63 12.11
N LEU A 199 -12.79 -12.13 10.98
CA LEU A 199 -12.30 -10.91 10.33
C LEU A 199 -13.14 -9.66 10.66
N GLY A 200 -14.33 -9.83 11.24
CA GLY A 200 -15.29 -8.73 11.44
C GLY A 200 -16.02 -8.36 10.14
N ASP A 201 -16.57 -7.15 10.10
CA ASP A 201 -17.29 -6.62 8.95
C ASP A 201 -16.36 -5.80 8.06
N GLY A 202 -16.40 -6.02 6.74
CA GLY A 202 -15.72 -5.18 5.75
C GLY A 202 -15.00 -5.96 4.66
N GLU A 203 -14.29 -5.20 3.81
CA GLU A 203 -13.47 -5.73 2.72
C GLU A 203 -12.12 -6.18 3.28
N CYS A 204 -11.89 -7.49 3.30
CA CYS A 204 -10.67 -8.10 3.80
C CYS A 204 -9.98 -8.92 2.72
N LEU A 205 -8.65 -8.87 2.74
CA LEU A 205 -7.80 -9.84 2.07
C LEU A 205 -7.29 -10.84 3.10
N LEU A 206 -7.32 -12.11 2.71
CA LEU A 206 -6.75 -13.23 3.45
C LEU A 206 -5.79 -13.98 2.52
N ALA A 207 -4.67 -14.47 3.03
CA ALA A 207 -3.79 -15.35 2.28
C ALA A 207 -3.26 -16.48 3.15
N VAL A 208 -3.25 -17.67 2.55
CA VAL A 208 -2.72 -18.91 3.11
C VAL A 208 -1.93 -19.65 2.06
N ASP A 209 -1.08 -20.55 2.51
CA ASP A 209 -0.56 -21.60 1.64
C ASP A 209 -1.71 -22.55 1.27
N ALA A 210 -1.95 -22.71 -0.03
CA ALA A 210 -3.05 -23.48 -0.58
C ALA A 210 -2.99 -24.97 -0.17
N GLU A 211 -1.80 -25.53 -0.03
CA GLU A 211 -1.61 -26.94 0.35
C GLU A 211 -1.86 -27.20 1.84
N ASN A 212 -1.80 -26.14 2.65
CA ASN A 212 -1.90 -26.20 4.09
C ASN A 212 -3.31 -25.95 4.64
N VAL A 213 -4.30 -25.75 3.78
CA VAL A 213 -5.70 -25.64 4.19
C VAL A 213 -6.23 -27.00 4.65
N THR A 214 -6.94 -27.03 5.78
CA THR A 214 -7.53 -28.28 6.28
C THR A 214 -8.64 -28.76 5.34
N ALA A 215 -8.90 -30.08 5.32
CA ALA A 215 -9.88 -30.68 4.41
C ALA A 215 -11.32 -30.13 4.58
N ASP A 216 -11.64 -29.56 5.76
CA ASP A 216 -12.90 -28.91 6.08
C ASP A 216 -12.91 -27.39 5.82
N GLY A 217 -11.81 -26.83 5.30
CA GLY A 217 -11.66 -25.40 4.97
C GLY A 217 -11.60 -24.47 6.19
N GLN A 218 -11.87 -24.95 7.41
CA GLN A 218 -11.97 -24.10 8.60
C GLN A 218 -10.62 -23.74 9.24
N GLY A 219 -9.53 -24.36 8.79
CA GLY A 219 -8.23 -24.19 9.40
C GLY A 219 -7.10 -24.14 8.38
N VAL A 220 -5.95 -23.65 8.83
CA VAL A 220 -4.70 -23.65 8.09
C VAL A 220 -3.59 -24.22 8.99
N ASN A 221 -2.74 -25.06 8.41
CA ASN A 221 -1.52 -25.52 9.04
C ASN A 221 -0.36 -24.60 8.63
N GLY A 222 -0.25 -23.44 9.27
CA GLY A 222 0.79 -22.49 8.90
C GLY A 222 0.44 -21.04 9.25
N PRO A 223 1.24 -20.08 8.76
CA PRO A 223 0.91 -18.68 8.89
C PRO A 223 -0.38 -18.33 8.15
N LEU A 224 -1.15 -17.44 8.74
CA LEU A 224 -2.31 -16.80 8.14
C LEU A 224 -2.00 -15.32 7.98
N TYR A 225 -2.03 -14.81 6.75
CA TYR A 225 -1.83 -13.40 6.47
C TYR A 225 -3.18 -12.76 6.18
N TYR A 226 -3.43 -11.57 6.73
CA TYR A 226 -4.69 -10.88 6.49
C TYR A 226 -4.57 -9.38 6.70
N GLY A 227 -5.46 -8.64 6.05
CA GLY A 227 -5.61 -7.21 6.24
C GLY A 227 -6.97 -6.75 5.76
N CYS A 228 -7.60 -5.87 6.52
CA CYS A 228 -8.94 -5.35 6.21
C CYS A 228 -8.89 -3.86 5.94
N ARG A 229 -9.70 -3.41 4.97
CA ARG A 229 -9.87 -2.00 4.64
C ARG A 229 -10.41 -1.26 5.86
N THR A 230 -9.82 -0.11 6.15
CA THR A 230 -10.25 0.77 7.25
C THR A 230 -10.28 2.21 6.77
N GLY A 231 -11.47 2.80 6.65
CA GLY A 231 -11.63 4.14 6.11
C GLY A 231 -11.08 4.25 4.69
N ALA A 232 -10.14 5.17 4.46
CA ALA A 232 -9.48 5.36 3.17
C ALA A 232 -8.28 4.41 2.93
N PHE A 233 -7.91 3.59 3.92
CA PHE A 233 -6.78 2.66 3.81
C PHE A 233 -7.25 1.34 3.19
N PRO A 234 -6.67 0.90 2.07
CA PRO A 234 -7.04 -0.37 1.43
C PRO A 234 -6.74 -1.57 2.33
N ALA A 235 -7.37 -2.71 2.02
CA ALA A 235 -6.96 -3.98 2.60
C ALA A 235 -5.56 -4.34 2.09
N THR A 236 -4.61 -4.48 3.01
CA THR A 236 -3.20 -4.73 2.70
C THR A 236 -2.62 -5.71 3.72
N PHE A 237 -1.78 -6.63 3.27
CA PHE A 237 -0.93 -7.43 4.15
C PHE A 237 0.46 -7.62 3.52
N GLU A 238 1.43 -7.94 4.36
CA GLU A 238 2.81 -8.20 3.97
C GLU A 238 3.24 -9.62 4.35
N ILE A 239 4.09 -10.20 3.51
CA ILE A 239 4.68 -11.52 3.70
C ILE A 239 6.20 -11.37 3.65
N VAL A 240 6.89 -11.87 4.67
CA VAL A 240 8.35 -12.04 4.64
C VAL A 240 8.68 -13.36 3.95
N LEU A 241 9.66 -13.34 3.04
CA LEU A 241 10.08 -14.53 2.30
C LEU A 241 11.05 -15.36 3.16
N ASP A 242 10.49 -16.34 3.87
CA ASP A 242 11.20 -17.34 4.67
C ASP A 242 10.59 -18.74 4.47
N ASN A 243 11.06 -19.76 5.19
CA ASN A 243 10.61 -21.16 5.01
C ASN A 243 9.14 -21.43 5.39
N SER A 244 8.37 -20.42 5.80
CA SER A 244 6.94 -20.57 6.10
C SER A 244 6.02 -20.28 4.92
N VAL A 245 6.56 -19.77 3.80
CA VAL A 245 5.82 -19.51 2.56
C VAL A 245 6.00 -20.64 1.54
N PRO A 246 5.07 -20.80 0.56
CA PRO A 246 5.15 -21.85 -0.45
C PRO A 246 6.47 -21.89 -1.22
N ASP A 247 6.88 -23.09 -1.62
CA ASP A 247 8.13 -23.34 -2.35
C ASP A 247 8.14 -22.57 -3.68
N GLU A 248 7.02 -22.55 -4.42
CA GLU A 248 6.95 -21.82 -5.69
C GLU A 248 7.21 -20.33 -5.52
N LEU A 249 6.74 -19.73 -4.41
CA LEU A 249 6.94 -18.31 -4.15
C LEU A 249 8.43 -17.99 -3.87
N ARG A 250 9.12 -18.87 -3.15
CA ARG A 250 10.56 -18.73 -2.83
C ARG A 250 11.46 -18.98 -4.03
N GLU A 251 11.04 -19.81 -4.97
CA GLU A 251 11.76 -20.01 -6.23
C GLU A 251 11.77 -18.75 -7.10
N GLN A 252 10.72 -17.92 -7.00
CA GLN A 252 10.59 -16.68 -7.78
C GLN A 252 11.21 -15.47 -7.09
N PHE A 253 11.12 -15.39 -5.76
CA PHE A 253 11.62 -14.27 -4.99
C PHE A 253 12.63 -14.75 -3.94
N PRO A 254 13.88 -14.23 -3.96
CA PRO A 254 14.93 -14.70 -3.06
C PRO A 254 14.58 -14.44 -1.60
N GLU A 255 15.07 -15.33 -0.73
CA GLU A 255 14.88 -15.26 0.72
C GLU A 255 15.39 -13.93 1.31
N GLY A 256 14.72 -13.47 2.37
CA GLY A 256 15.07 -12.24 3.08
C GLY A 256 14.52 -10.95 2.46
N GLY A 257 13.75 -11.04 1.38
CA GLY A 257 12.88 -9.95 0.92
C GLY A 257 11.46 -10.05 1.49
N ALA A 258 10.62 -9.09 1.11
CA ALA A 258 9.21 -9.07 1.48
C ALA A 258 8.31 -8.74 0.29
N LEU A 259 7.13 -9.35 0.29
CA LEU A 259 6.04 -9.03 -0.62
C LEU A 259 4.95 -8.26 0.12
N GLN A 260 4.36 -7.28 -0.55
CA GLN A 260 3.16 -6.56 -0.08
C GLN A 260 2.03 -6.78 -1.08
N PHE A 261 0.86 -7.09 -0.55
CA PHE A 261 -0.37 -7.31 -1.33
C PHE A 261 -1.36 -6.21 -0.99
N VAL A 262 -1.88 -5.51 -1.99
CA VAL A 262 -2.79 -4.37 -1.80
C VAL A 262 -4.05 -4.56 -2.62
N LEU A 263 -5.21 -4.56 -1.95
CA LEU A 263 -6.51 -4.62 -2.63
C LEU A 263 -6.88 -3.26 -3.22
N GLN A 264 -7.14 -3.26 -4.51
CA GLN A 264 -7.73 -2.14 -5.22
C GLN A 264 -8.91 -2.66 -6.04
N ASP A 265 -10.11 -2.23 -5.68
CA ASP A 265 -11.36 -2.75 -6.24
C ASP A 265 -11.43 -4.29 -6.10
N ASP A 266 -11.41 -5.02 -7.21
CA ASP A 266 -11.42 -6.49 -7.36
C ASP A 266 -10.07 -7.03 -7.88
N ARG A 267 -8.99 -6.28 -7.66
CA ARG A 267 -7.64 -6.66 -8.11
C ARG A 267 -6.66 -6.53 -6.96
N VAL A 268 -5.64 -7.38 -6.97
CA VAL A 268 -4.59 -7.36 -5.95
C VAL A 268 -3.27 -6.95 -6.58
N GLY A 269 -2.70 -5.83 -6.15
CA GLY A 269 -1.35 -5.45 -6.50
C GLY A 269 -0.33 -6.18 -5.66
N VAL A 270 0.70 -6.76 -6.30
CA VAL A 270 1.81 -7.43 -5.63
C VAL A 270 3.09 -6.61 -5.80
N PHE A 271 3.69 -6.23 -4.68
CA PHE A 271 4.90 -5.42 -4.63
C PHE A 271 6.03 -6.18 -3.96
N TRP A 272 7.24 -5.99 -4.45
CA TRP A 272 8.45 -6.57 -3.89
C TRP A 272 9.45 -5.48 -3.51
N ASP A 273 10.02 -5.60 -2.32
CA ASP A 273 11.00 -4.64 -1.78
C ASP A 273 12.39 -4.74 -2.43
N GLY A 274 12.63 -5.75 -3.26
CA GLY A 274 13.92 -5.98 -3.93
C GLY A 274 14.85 -6.93 -3.19
N GLY A 275 14.47 -7.38 -1.99
CA GLY A 275 15.27 -8.24 -1.13
C GLY A 275 16.61 -7.61 -0.69
N VAL A 276 17.32 -8.31 0.19
CA VAL A 276 18.71 -7.96 0.50
C VAL A 276 19.58 -8.52 -0.62
N ALA A 277 20.19 -7.67 -1.43
CA ALA A 277 21.16 -8.12 -2.42
C ALA A 277 22.27 -8.90 -1.72
N ALA A 278 22.43 -10.18 -2.04
CA ALA A 278 23.54 -10.98 -1.56
C ALA A 278 24.85 -10.39 -2.10
N THR A 279 25.57 -9.64 -1.25
CA THR A 279 26.92 -9.15 -1.51
C THR A 279 27.98 -10.17 -1.12
#